data_AF-A0AA95GQB6-F1
#
_entry.id   AF-A0AA95GQB6-F1
#
_cell.length_a   1.000
_cell.length_b   1.000
_cell.length_c   1.000
_cell.angle_alpha   90.00
_cell.angle_beta   90.00
_cell.angle_gamma   90.00
#
_symmetry.space_group_name_H-M   'P 1'
#
loop_
_entity.id
_entity.type
_entity.pdbx_description
1 polymer ?
#
loop_
_entity_poly.entity_id
_entity_poly.type
_entity_poly.pdbx_seq_one_letter_code
_entity_poly.pdbx_strand_id
1 'polypeptide(L)'
;MINNLKRHKPCAVILKYSLSTLFFISFTATAHEYQKIAALIEQRLSYMKYVAKYKFEKHLSVEDRTQENKVIINSINKAETLGLDKKSIEPFMISQINAAKAIQYRYKADWLSMPETMTQDDDLADIRLKISKLSDDILQLIAKELKKNGQIKNPICLYINKIQLHNLKDTDKK
;
A
#
# COMPACT_ATOMS: atom_id res chain seq x y z
N MET A 1 27.63 -16.05 -85.94
CA MET A 1 26.18 -15.76 -85.88
C MET A 1 25.91 -14.85 -84.69
N ILE A 2 24.98 -13.92 -84.92
CA ILE A 2 24.62 -12.72 -84.15
C ILE A 2 23.77 -13.08 -82.93
N ASN A 3 23.94 -12.36 -81.80
CA ASN A 3 22.88 -11.75 -80.94
C ASN A 3 23.43 -11.57 -79.50
N ASN A 4 23.88 -10.40 -79.04
CA ASN A 4 23.21 -9.11 -78.76
C ASN A 4 22.29 -9.10 -77.51
N LEU A 5 22.72 -8.26 -76.53
CA LEU A 5 21.97 -7.50 -75.51
C LEU A 5 21.26 -8.21 -74.33
N LYS A 6 21.69 -7.86 -73.10
CA LYS A 6 20.96 -6.89 -72.25
C LYS A 6 21.76 -6.38 -71.05
N ARG A 7 21.58 -5.08 -70.77
CA ARG A 7 22.19 -4.24 -69.71
C ARG A 7 21.44 -4.35 -68.36
N HIS A 8 22.10 -3.77 -67.33
CA HIS A 8 21.57 -3.13 -66.09
C HIS A 8 21.24 -4.09 -64.92
N LYS A 9 21.58 -3.85 -63.64
CA LYS A 9 22.09 -2.70 -62.84
C LYS A 9 22.79 -3.23 -61.56
N PRO A 10 23.61 -2.42 -60.87
CA PRO A 10 24.33 -2.81 -59.65
C PRO A 10 23.43 -2.67 -58.41
N CYS A 11 23.57 -3.56 -57.42
CA CYS A 11 23.05 -3.31 -56.09
C CYS A 11 24.09 -3.72 -55.06
N ALA A 12 24.93 -2.75 -54.70
CA ALA A 12 25.75 -2.81 -53.51
C ALA A 12 24.82 -2.82 -52.29
N VAL A 13 24.84 -3.91 -51.52
CA VAL A 13 24.28 -3.92 -50.17
C VAL A 13 25.46 -4.19 -49.24
N ILE A 14 26.11 -3.11 -48.82
CA ILE A 14 27.05 -3.15 -47.70
C ILE A 14 26.20 -3.29 -46.43
N LEU A 15 26.12 -4.51 -45.92
CA LEU A 15 25.47 -4.83 -44.66
C LEU A 15 26.33 -4.31 -43.49
N LYS A 16 26.10 -3.07 -43.08
CA LYS A 16 26.68 -2.50 -41.86
C LYS A 16 25.92 -3.04 -40.64
N TYR A 17 26.51 -4.00 -39.94
CA TYR A 17 26.03 -4.41 -38.62
C TYR A 17 26.35 -3.31 -37.60
N SER A 18 25.34 -2.53 -37.23
CA SER A 18 25.41 -1.61 -36.11
C SER A 18 25.15 -2.40 -34.81
N LEU A 19 26.15 -2.45 -33.93
CA LEU A 19 26.05 -2.94 -32.57
C LEU A 19 25.09 -2.01 -31.79
N SER A 20 23.81 -2.37 -31.69
CA SER A 20 22.87 -1.67 -30.83
C SER A 20 22.89 -2.31 -29.45
N THR A 21 23.57 -1.62 -28.52
CA THR A 21 23.62 -1.94 -27.09
C THR A 21 22.21 -1.86 -26.49
N LEU A 22 21.65 -2.99 -26.06
CA LEU A 22 20.45 -3.01 -25.23
C LEU A 22 20.77 -2.42 -23.85
N PHE A 23 20.41 -1.16 -23.65
CA PHE A 23 20.31 -0.55 -22.33
C PHE A 23 18.97 -1.02 -21.71
N PHE A 24 18.99 -2.13 -20.96
CA PHE A 24 17.83 -2.54 -20.17
C PHE A 24 17.65 -1.55 -19.01
N ILE A 25 16.63 -0.69 -19.17
CA ILE A 25 16.29 0.38 -18.25
C ILE A 25 15.80 -0.20 -16.92
N SER A 26 16.46 0.19 -15.83
CA SER A 26 16.16 -0.15 -14.43
C SER A 26 14.78 0.39 -13.98
N PHE A 27 13.69 -0.32 -14.26
CA PHE A 27 12.33 0.07 -13.83
C PHE A 27 11.73 -0.83 -12.72
N THR A 28 12.43 -1.89 -12.30
CA THR A 28 11.87 -2.90 -11.37
C THR A 28 11.93 -2.49 -9.89
N ALA A 29 12.77 -1.52 -9.51
CA ALA A 29 13.05 -1.22 -8.11
C ALA A 29 11.91 -0.48 -7.37
N THR A 30 11.10 0.32 -8.06
CA THR A 30 10.02 1.13 -7.45
C THR A 30 8.73 0.33 -7.23
N ALA A 31 8.45 -0.63 -8.12
CA ALA A 31 7.30 -1.53 -8.00
C ALA A 31 7.35 -2.36 -6.71
N HIS A 32 8.53 -2.83 -6.34
CA HIS A 32 8.75 -3.64 -5.15
C HIS A 32 8.46 -2.89 -3.84
N GLU A 33 8.78 -1.60 -3.76
CA GLU A 33 8.59 -0.80 -2.54
C GLU A 33 7.12 -0.40 -2.35
N TYR A 34 6.39 -0.09 -3.42
CA TYR A 34 4.94 0.14 -3.33
C TYR A 34 4.17 -1.13 -2.92
N GLN A 35 4.60 -2.29 -3.40
CA GLN A 35 4.06 -3.57 -2.95
C GLN A 35 4.28 -3.78 -1.44
N LYS A 36 5.47 -3.45 -0.92
CA LYS A 36 5.75 -3.53 0.53
C LYS A 36 4.87 -2.59 1.34
N ILE A 37 4.69 -1.34 0.91
CA ILE A 37 3.82 -0.40 1.61
C ILE A 37 2.38 -0.93 1.65
N ALA A 38 1.85 -1.41 0.52
CA ALA A 38 0.51 -2.00 0.48
C ALA A 38 0.38 -3.23 1.40
N ALA A 39 1.40 -4.10 1.44
CA ALA A 39 1.42 -5.26 2.34
C ALA A 39 1.43 -4.86 3.83
N LEU A 40 2.12 -3.79 4.21
CA LEU A 40 2.08 -3.29 5.59
C LEU A 40 0.70 -2.69 5.93
N ILE A 41 0.05 -2.01 4.98
CA ILE A 41 -1.32 -1.50 5.14
C ILE A 41 -2.29 -2.66 5.35
N GLU A 42 -2.17 -3.70 4.53
CA GLU A 42 -2.94 -4.94 4.64
C GLU A 42 -2.79 -5.57 6.03
N GLN A 43 -1.55 -5.75 6.50
CA GLN A 43 -1.26 -6.28 7.83
C GLN A 43 -1.82 -5.38 8.94
N ARG A 44 -1.74 -4.06 8.78
CA ARG A 44 -2.29 -3.11 9.78
C ARG A 44 -3.80 -3.25 9.87
N LEU A 45 -4.48 -3.39 8.74
CA LEU A 45 -5.93 -3.55 8.66
C LEU A 45 -6.39 -4.94 9.11
N SER A 46 -5.57 -5.99 9.01
CA SER A 46 -5.95 -7.34 9.45
C SER A 46 -6.15 -7.44 10.96
N TYR A 47 -5.46 -6.59 11.73
CA TYR A 47 -5.68 -6.49 13.17
C TYR A 47 -7.08 -5.98 13.56
N MET A 48 -7.83 -5.39 12.62
CA MET A 48 -9.15 -4.82 12.92
C MET A 48 -10.20 -5.87 13.28
N LYS A 49 -10.00 -7.15 12.92
CA LYS A 49 -10.81 -8.26 13.45
C LYS A 49 -10.69 -8.35 14.97
N TYR A 50 -9.47 -8.34 15.51
CA TYR A 50 -9.22 -8.45 16.95
C TYR A 50 -9.66 -7.18 17.70
N VAL A 51 -9.44 -5.99 17.13
CA VAL A 51 -9.96 -4.75 17.73
C VAL A 51 -11.49 -4.78 17.77
N ALA A 52 -12.15 -5.24 16.71
CA ALA A 52 -13.59 -5.40 16.69
C ALA A 52 -14.06 -6.39 17.75
N LYS A 53 -13.39 -7.54 17.90
CA LYS A 53 -13.73 -8.61 18.84
C LYS A 53 -13.69 -8.11 20.27
N TYR A 54 -12.58 -7.49 20.67
CA TYR A 54 -12.46 -6.86 21.98
C TYR A 54 -13.59 -5.85 22.24
N LYS A 55 -13.85 -4.94 21.29
CA LYS A 55 -14.90 -3.93 21.45
C LYS A 55 -16.30 -4.52 21.50
N PHE A 56 -16.55 -5.60 20.75
CA PHE A 56 -17.83 -6.30 20.75
C PHE A 56 -18.09 -6.95 22.12
N GLU A 57 -17.12 -7.68 22.66
CA GLU A 57 -17.22 -8.36 23.96
C GLU A 57 -17.32 -7.40 25.14
N LYS A 58 -16.65 -6.24 25.05
CA LYS A 58 -16.69 -5.20 26.09
C LYS A 58 -17.81 -4.17 25.87
N HIS A 59 -18.69 -4.37 24.89
CA HIS A 59 -19.77 -3.44 24.53
C HIS A 59 -19.30 -1.99 24.26
N LEU A 60 -18.11 -1.85 23.66
CA LEU A 60 -17.51 -0.57 23.32
C LEU A 60 -17.90 -0.12 21.90
N SER A 61 -17.96 1.19 21.72
CA SER A 61 -18.13 1.84 20.42
C SER A 61 -16.93 1.59 19.50
N VAL A 62 -17.21 1.53 18.19
CA VAL A 62 -16.14 1.48 17.18
C VAL A 62 -15.42 2.83 17.13
N GLU A 63 -16.15 3.93 17.20
CA GLU A 63 -15.59 5.27 17.32
C GLU A 63 -15.00 5.50 18.71
N ASP A 64 -13.75 5.96 18.73
CA ASP A 64 -13.01 6.32 19.95
C ASP A 64 -12.15 7.52 19.59
N ARG A 65 -12.70 8.73 19.75
CA ARG A 65 -12.05 9.97 19.33
C ARG A 65 -10.72 10.19 20.05
N THR A 66 -10.61 9.77 21.30
CA THR A 66 -9.37 9.84 22.08
C THR A 66 -8.29 8.96 21.46
N GLN A 67 -8.62 7.72 21.12
CA GLN A 67 -7.69 6.81 20.45
C GLN A 67 -7.37 7.25 19.01
N GLU A 68 -8.36 7.73 18.25
CA GLU A 68 -8.17 8.26 16.89
C GLU A 68 -7.16 9.43 16.91
N ASN A 69 -7.36 10.40 17.80
CA ASN A 69 -6.46 11.54 17.95
C ASN A 69 -5.06 11.11 18.37
N LYS A 70 -4.94 10.13 19.28
CA LYS A 70 -3.63 9.58 19.68
C LYS A 70 -2.89 8.97 18.50
N VAL A 71 -3.57 8.22 17.63
CA VAL A 71 -2.97 7.62 16.43
C VAL A 71 -2.49 8.71 15.47
N ILE A 72 -3.30 9.74 15.23
CA ILE A 72 -2.96 10.85 14.34
C ILE A 72 -1.74 11.61 14.87
N ILE A 73 -1.77 12.04 16.13
CA ILE A 73 -0.67 12.80 16.76
C ILE A 73 0.63 12.00 16.75
N ASN A 74 0.60 10.71 17.13
CA ASN A 74 1.78 9.86 17.10
C ASN A 74 2.37 9.74 15.69
N SER A 75 1.49 9.60 14.68
CA SER A 75 1.91 9.49 13.28
C SER A 75 2.49 10.79 12.73
N ILE A 76 1.94 11.94 13.13
CA ILE A 76 2.48 13.27 12.80
C ILE A 76 3.88 13.42 13.44
N ASN A 77 4.01 13.14 14.74
CA ASN A 77 5.30 13.22 15.43
C ASN A 77 6.34 12.30 14.77
N LYS A 78 5.96 11.07 14.41
CA LYS A 78 6.84 10.15 13.70
C LYS A 78 7.23 10.71 12.33
N ALA A 79 6.26 11.20 11.56
CA ALA A 79 6.48 11.81 10.25
C ALA A 79 7.47 12.97 10.32
N GLU A 80 7.39 13.82 11.34
CA GLU A 80 8.34 14.91 11.56
C GLU A 80 9.77 14.41 11.70
N THR A 81 9.99 13.37 12.52
CA THR A 81 11.34 12.78 12.68
C THR A 81 11.90 12.19 11.39
N LEU A 82 11.04 11.87 10.42
CA LEU A 82 11.41 11.31 9.13
C LEU A 82 11.59 12.38 8.03
N GLY A 83 11.21 13.63 8.31
CA GLY A 83 11.21 14.74 7.34
C GLY A 83 10.00 14.75 6.41
N LEU A 84 8.88 14.14 6.81
CA LEU A 84 7.63 14.14 6.05
C LEU A 84 6.78 15.39 6.39
N ASP A 85 6.03 15.90 5.41
CA ASP A 85 5.14 17.04 5.62
C ASP A 85 3.90 16.64 6.43
N LYS A 86 3.73 17.25 7.61
CA LYS A 86 2.59 17.03 8.52
C LYS A 86 1.24 17.17 7.81
N LYS A 87 1.11 18.15 6.90
CA LYS A 87 -0.15 18.43 6.18
C LYS A 87 -0.58 17.29 5.26
N SER A 88 0.36 16.48 4.79
CA SER A 88 0.09 15.29 3.98
C SER A 88 -0.24 14.05 4.80
N ILE A 89 0.29 13.95 6.02
CA ILE A 89 0.20 12.75 6.86
C ILE A 89 -1.14 12.66 7.59
N GLU A 90 -1.69 13.77 8.06
CA GLU A 90 -2.97 13.76 8.77
C GLU A 90 -4.12 13.19 7.92
N PRO A 91 -4.38 13.66 6.68
CA PRO A 91 -5.42 13.07 5.82
C PRO A 91 -5.18 11.58 5.49
N PHE A 92 -3.91 11.19 5.33
CA PHE A 92 -3.55 9.78 5.11
C PHE A 92 -3.94 8.91 6.31
N MET A 93 -3.63 9.36 7.53
CA MET A 93 -3.98 8.64 8.75
C MET A 93 -5.49 8.60 9.00
N ILE A 94 -6.21 9.69 8.71
CA ILE A 94 -7.68 9.72 8.77
C ILE A 94 -8.28 8.67 7.83
N SER A 95 -7.77 8.56 6.60
CA SER A 95 -8.23 7.56 5.62
C SER A 95 -8.02 6.13 6.13
N GLN A 96 -6.84 5.85 6.69
CA GLN A 96 -6.53 4.57 7.32
C GLN A 96 -7.39 4.24 8.54
N ILE A 97 -7.77 5.26 9.33
CA ILE A 97 -8.68 5.12 10.47
C ILE A 97 -10.10 4.82 9.97
N ASN A 98 -10.56 5.49 8.92
CA ASN A 98 -11.89 5.26 8.34
C ASN A 98 -12.02 3.84 7.78
N ALA A 99 -11.03 3.36 7.02
CA ALA A 99 -10.99 1.98 6.54
C ALA A 99 -11.01 0.97 7.71
N ALA A 100 -10.21 1.24 8.75
CA ALA A 100 -10.17 0.43 9.96
C ALA A 100 -11.51 0.37 10.70
N LYS A 101 -12.24 1.49 10.79
CA LYS A 101 -13.58 1.54 11.39
C LYS A 101 -14.60 0.80 10.54
N ALA A 102 -14.54 0.95 9.22
CA ALA A 102 -15.44 0.24 8.31
C ALA A 102 -15.33 -1.29 8.46
N ILE A 103 -14.10 -1.81 8.57
CA ILE A 103 -13.85 -3.23 8.89
C ILE A 103 -14.48 -3.61 10.24
N GLN A 104 -14.23 -2.82 11.29
CA GLN A 104 -14.76 -3.09 12.63
C GLN A 104 -16.30 -3.11 12.67
N TYR A 105 -16.97 -2.15 12.01
CA TYR A 105 -18.42 -2.11 11.95
C TYR A 105 -19.01 -3.35 11.28
N ARG A 106 -18.41 -3.80 10.17
CA ARG A 106 -18.89 -4.97 9.44
C ARG A 106 -18.72 -6.25 10.25
N TYR A 107 -17.58 -6.45 10.93
CA TYR A 107 -17.43 -7.57 11.87
C TYR A 107 -18.46 -7.54 12.98
N LYS A 108 -18.68 -6.38 13.62
CA LYS A 108 -19.69 -6.26 14.67
C LYS A 108 -21.09 -6.60 14.14
N ALA A 109 -21.42 -6.20 12.91
CA ALA A 109 -22.69 -6.52 12.28
C ALA A 109 -22.83 -8.02 12.00
N ASP A 110 -21.81 -8.66 11.44
CA ASP A 110 -21.81 -10.10 11.17
C ASP A 110 -22.06 -10.89 12.47
N TRP A 111 -21.38 -10.51 13.56
CA TRP A 111 -21.46 -11.20 14.84
C TRP A 111 -22.78 -11.02 15.61
N LEU A 112 -23.68 -10.13 15.15
CA LEU A 112 -25.05 -10.09 15.68
C LEU A 112 -25.86 -11.34 15.28
N SER A 113 -25.53 -11.95 14.14
CA SER A 113 -26.23 -13.12 13.60
C SER A 113 -25.37 -14.38 13.57
N MET A 114 -24.04 -14.21 13.48
CA MET A 114 -23.05 -15.27 13.40
C MET A 114 -21.94 -15.02 14.42
N PRO A 115 -22.15 -15.37 15.70
CA PRO A 115 -21.20 -15.06 16.76
C PRO A 115 -19.78 -15.58 16.46
N GLU A 116 -18.78 -14.73 16.68
CA GLU A 116 -17.37 -15.10 16.51
C GLU A 116 -16.92 -16.08 17.60
N THR A 117 -16.40 -17.23 17.19
CA THR A 117 -15.86 -18.27 18.10
C THR A 117 -14.36 -18.18 18.29
N MET A 118 -13.66 -17.30 17.55
CA MET A 118 -12.23 -17.08 17.74
C MET A 118 -11.94 -16.60 19.16
N THR A 119 -11.06 -17.33 19.86
CA THR A 119 -10.42 -16.89 21.10
C THR A 119 -9.38 -15.82 20.77
N GLN A 120 -9.36 -14.75 21.56
CA GLN A 120 -8.36 -13.70 21.44
C GLN A 120 -7.44 -13.76 22.65
N ASP A 121 -6.20 -14.21 22.43
CA ASP A 121 -5.21 -14.37 23.49
C ASP A 121 -4.46 -13.06 23.82
N ASP A 122 -4.26 -12.20 22.82
CA ASP A 122 -3.61 -10.90 22.99
C ASP A 122 -4.56 -9.87 23.63
N ASP A 123 -4.08 -9.14 24.63
CA ASP A 123 -4.78 -7.94 25.11
C ASP A 123 -4.78 -6.85 24.03
N LEU A 124 -5.78 -5.97 24.10
CA LEU A 124 -5.91 -4.83 23.19
C LEU A 124 -4.68 -3.93 23.22
N ALA A 125 -3.97 -3.83 24.34
CA ALA A 125 -2.72 -3.07 24.45
C ALA A 125 -1.65 -3.62 23.49
N ASP A 126 -1.45 -4.94 23.44
CA ASP A 126 -0.46 -5.58 22.58
C ASP A 126 -0.83 -5.46 21.09
N ILE A 127 -2.12 -5.65 20.77
CA ILE A 127 -2.63 -5.43 19.41
C ILE A 127 -2.38 -3.98 18.97
N ARG A 128 -2.61 -3.00 19.86
CA ARG A 128 -2.34 -1.58 19.58
C ARG A 128 -0.86 -1.30 19.36
N LEU A 129 0.03 -1.97 20.09
CA LEU A 129 1.48 -1.88 19.85
C LEU A 129 1.86 -2.42 18.46
N LYS A 130 1.32 -3.59 18.07
CA LYS A 130 1.53 -4.17 16.73
C LYS A 130 1.04 -3.23 15.62
N ILE A 131 -0.16 -2.65 15.77
CA ILE A 131 -0.72 -1.65 14.84
C ILE A 131 0.16 -0.39 14.77
N SER A 132 0.63 0.11 15.92
CA SER A 132 1.49 1.29 15.97
C SER A 132 2.82 1.04 15.26
N LYS A 133 3.43 -0.13 15.47
CA LYS A 133 4.67 -0.52 14.81
C LYS A 133 4.51 -0.57 13.29
N LEU A 134 3.41 -1.15 12.79
CA LEU A 134 3.10 -1.16 11.36
C LEU A 134 2.88 0.25 10.80
N SER A 135 2.23 1.14 11.57
CA SER A 135 2.06 2.54 11.17
C SER A 135 3.40 3.25 11.01
N ASP A 136 4.33 3.04 11.95
CA ASP A 136 5.69 3.57 11.88
C ASP A 136 6.47 3.02 10.69
N ASP A 137 6.31 1.74 10.37
CA ASP A 137 7.01 1.09 9.25
C ASP A 137 6.47 1.56 7.89
N ILE A 138 5.17 1.80 7.78
CA ILE A 138 4.54 2.44 6.62
C ILE A 138 5.16 3.83 6.39
N LEU A 139 5.21 4.67 7.43
CA LEU A 139 5.77 6.02 7.33
C LEU A 139 7.26 6.01 6.97
N GLN A 140 8.03 5.06 7.49
CA GLN A 140 9.45 4.90 7.16
C GLN A 140 9.66 4.54 5.69
N LEU A 141 8.89 3.58 5.15
CA LEU A 141 8.96 3.23 3.73
C LEU A 141 8.53 4.39 2.83
N ILE A 142 7.47 5.11 3.21
CA ILE A 142 7.02 6.32 2.50
C ILE A 142 8.15 7.37 2.46
N ALA A 143 8.79 7.64 3.60
CA ALA A 143 9.91 8.60 3.67
C ALA A 143 11.11 8.16 2.84
N LYS A 144 11.45 6.86 2.86
CA LYS A 144 12.53 6.29 2.04
C LYS A 144 12.23 6.47 0.54
N GLU A 145 11.02 6.17 0.11
CA GLU A 145 10.63 6.30 -1.29
C GLU A 145 10.57 7.76 -1.76
N LEU A 146 10.11 8.68 -0.91
CA LEU A 146 10.12 10.12 -1.21
C LEU A 146 11.56 10.65 -1.32
N LYS A 147 12.46 10.26 -0.41
CA LYS A 147 13.88 10.65 -0.48
C LYS A 147 14.57 10.13 -1.74
N LYS A 148 14.21 8.91 -2.18
CA LYS A 148 14.82 8.27 -3.35
C LYS A 148 14.28 8.82 -4.68
N ASN A 149 12.97 9.05 -4.78
CA ASN A 149 12.31 9.32 -6.06
C ASN A 149 11.71 10.74 -6.16
N GLY A 150 11.79 11.56 -5.10
CA GLY A 150 11.24 12.91 -5.02
C GLY A 150 9.71 12.99 -4.86
N GLN A 151 8.98 11.96 -5.29
CA GLN A 151 7.53 11.86 -5.20
C GLN A 151 7.07 10.40 -5.11
N ILE A 152 6.00 10.14 -4.36
CA ILE A 152 5.23 8.90 -4.51
C ILE A 152 4.32 9.10 -5.70
N LYS A 153 4.60 8.41 -6.80
CA LYS A 153 3.74 8.48 -7.99
C LYS A 153 2.42 7.73 -7.72
N ASN A 154 1.45 7.95 -8.61
CA ASN A 154 0.15 7.26 -8.68
C ASN A 154 0.16 5.69 -8.64
N PRO A 155 1.27 4.95 -8.89
CA PRO A 155 1.23 3.49 -8.86
C PRO A 155 0.86 2.86 -7.51
N ILE A 156 1.02 3.54 -6.36
CA ILE A 156 0.72 2.91 -5.06
C ILE A 156 -0.76 2.52 -4.92
N CYS A 157 -1.69 3.31 -5.48
CA CYS A 157 -3.12 3.01 -5.48
C CYS A 157 -3.42 1.68 -6.20
N LEU A 158 -2.64 1.33 -7.23
CA LEU A 158 -2.78 0.05 -7.94
C LEU A 158 -2.45 -1.16 -7.04
N TYR A 159 -1.57 -0.98 -6.04
CA TYR A 159 -1.24 -2.02 -5.07
C TYR A 159 -2.26 -2.06 -3.93
N ILE A 160 -2.68 -0.89 -3.42
CA ILE A 160 -3.72 -0.81 -2.37
C ILE A 160 -5.03 -1.42 -2.85
N ASN A 161 -5.45 -1.14 -4.08
CA ASN A 161 -6.69 -1.70 -4.64
C ASN A 161 -6.69 -3.23 -4.71
N LYS A 162 -5.51 -3.85 -4.80
CA LYS A 162 -5.34 -5.31 -4.82
C LYS A 162 -5.42 -5.97 -3.44
N ILE A 163 -5.40 -5.20 -2.35
CA ILE A 163 -5.53 -5.76 -0.99
C ILE A 163 -6.87 -6.49 -0.87
N GLN A 164 -6.82 -7.75 -0.46
CA GLN A 164 -8.00 -8.58 -0.23
C GLN A 164 -8.07 -8.93 1.25
N LEU A 165 -8.94 -8.22 1.97
CA LEU A 165 -9.23 -8.49 3.38
C LEU A 165 -10.72 -8.76 3.55
N HIS A 166 -11.05 -9.70 4.42
CA HIS A 166 -12.42 -9.86 4.85
C HIS A 166 -12.93 -8.54 5.48
N ASN A 167 -14.15 -8.15 5.13
CA ASN A 167 -14.78 -6.91 5.57
C ASN A 167 -14.09 -5.59 5.16
N LEU A 168 -13.13 -5.63 4.24
CA LEU A 168 -12.63 -4.44 3.53
C LEU A 168 -13.30 -4.34 2.14
N LYS A 169 -13.87 -3.18 1.80
CA LYS A 169 -14.51 -2.93 0.51
C LYS A 169 -13.66 -1.97 -0.33
N ASP A 170 -13.86 -1.98 -1.64
CA ASP A 170 -13.10 -1.10 -2.56
C ASP A 170 -13.34 0.39 -2.30
N THR A 171 -14.51 0.76 -1.77
CA THR A 171 -14.80 2.13 -1.34
C THR A 171 -13.94 2.59 -0.17
N ASP A 172 -13.43 1.67 0.65
CA ASP A 172 -12.59 1.98 1.81
C ASP A 172 -11.11 2.16 1.43
N LYS A 173 -10.74 1.83 0.19
CA LYS A 173 -9.37 1.87 -0.34
C LYS A 173 -9.05 3.14 -1.13
N LYS A 174 -10.05 4.04 -1.27
CA LYS A 174 -9.96 5.25 -2.08
C LYS A 174 -9.23 6.38 -1.36
#